data_AF-A0AA36IK97-F1
#
_entry.id   AF-A0AA36IK97-F1
#
_cell.length_a   1.000
_cell.length_b   1.000
_cell.length_c   1.000
_cell.angle_alpha   90.00
_cell.angle_beta   90.00
_cell.angle_gamma   90.00
#
_symmetry.space_group_name_H-M   'P 1'
#
loop_
_entity.id
_entity.type
_entity.pdbx_description
1 polymer ?
#
loop_
_entity_poly.entity_id
_entity_poly.type
_entity_poly.pdbx_seq_one_letter_code
_entity_poly.pdbx_strand_id
1 'polypeptide(L)'
;KIYQRRSVPDMKPWHALPLLLRSFSATPQPAGSQCMLQTKSMQASDACLSFIHIPKTGGTTVEDCKREAVGGLEELGEIGDWNTCASLRGKDPVTRLWGMCDDQLLCSDPLGSLECSSLSTEPVRLKPSQEQSPLCSVVSTSCSRWHLPPALDEQLKASYHAGACHTFCVVREPLSRLKSEWLYRQDIGELADACSSEALDVFIETALAKARSDMLAWDCHLMPQVYYVFAAGDRRRERICEHVLKLETLEEDFDGLMQGYGLSLRLGETRRDGRNCSAEPSKKMRQLVQDFYSEDYIAFGYPFTDI
;
A
#
# COMPACT_ATOMS: atom_id res chain seq x y z
N LYS A 1 16.97 -48.40 -23.86
CA LYS A 1 15.85 -47.43 -23.69
C LYS A 1 16.39 -46.26 -22.87
N ILE A 2 17.33 -45.50 -23.43
CA ILE A 2 17.17 -44.14 -24.01
C ILE A 2 16.45 -43.19 -23.05
N TYR A 3 17.25 -42.50 -22.25
CA TYR A 3 16.93 -41.26 -21.53
C TYR A 3 17.03 -40.10 -22.54
N GLN A 4 15.91 -39.47 -22.88
CA GLN A 4 15.93 -38.24 -23.69
C GLN A 4 16.06 -37.02 -22.77
N ARG A 5 17.23 -36.39 -22.81
CA ARG A 5 17.45 -35.02 -22.34
C ARG A 5 16.59 -34.08 -23.18
N ARG A 6 15.70 -33.33 -22.54
CA ARG A 6 15.07 -32.17 -23.18
C ARG A 6 16.06 -31.01 -23.18
N SER A 7 16.24 -30.47 -24.37
CA SER A 7 17.09 -29.34 -24.73
C SER A 7 16.59 -28.05 -24.09
N VAL A 8 17.51 -27.33 -23.44
CA VAL A 8 17.37 -25.92 -23.04
C VAL A 8 17.58 -25.06 -24.30
N PRO A 9 16.72 -24.07 -24.60
CA PRO A 9 16.96 -23.17 -25.72
C PRO A 9 18.09 -22.16 -25.40
N ASP A 10 19.01 -22.05 -26.34
CA ASP A 10 20.12 -21.08 -26.43
C ASP A 10 19.68 -19.63 -26.12
N MET A 11 20.17 -19.05 -25.03
CA MET A 11 20.26 -17.60 -24.88
C MET A 11 21.58 -17.13 -25.50
N LYS A 12 21.50 -16.42 -26.62
CA LYS A 12 22.65 -15.78 -27.26
C LYS A 12 23.19 -14.61 -26.42
N PRO A 13 24.52 -14.41 -26.38
CA PRO A 13 25.15 -13.33 -25.63
C PRO A 13 24.94 -11.97 -26.32
N TRP A 14 24.65 -10.95 -25.51
CA TRP A 14 24.63 -9.56 -25.96
C TRP A 14 26.06 -9.11 -26.25
N HIS A 15 26.32 -8.79 -27.51
CA HIS A 15 27.58 -8.21 -27.95
C HIS A 15 27.74 -6.80 -27.39
N ALA A 16 28.85 -6.61 -26.69
CA ALA A 16 29.48 -5.33 -26.40
C ALA A 16 29.97 -4.66 -27.69
N LEU A 17 29.92 -3.33 -27.75
CA LEU A 17 30.68 -2.44 -28.66
C LEU A 17 30.54 -0.98 -28.14
N PRO A 18 31.45 -0.04 -28.47
CA PRO A 18 32.52 0.33 -27.54
C PRO A 18 32.48 1.81 -27.09
N LEU A 19 33.15 2.04 -25.96
CA LEU A 19 33.52 3.35 -25.40
C LEU A 19 34.39 4.15 -26.39
N LEU A 20 33.94 5.36 -26.73
CA LEU A 20 34.81 6.41 -27.28
C LEU A 20 35.18 7.38 -26.16
N LEU A 21 36.42 7.24 -25.70
CA LEU A 21 37.14 8.20 -24.86
C LEU A 21 37.40 9.48 -25.68
N ARG A 22 36.91 10.62 -25.19
CA ARG A 22 37.48 11.93 -25.50
C ARG A 22 37.96 12.58 -24.20
N SER A 23 39.27 12.62 -24.08
CA SER A 23 40.01 13.38 -23.08
C SER A 23 39.91 14.87 -23.37
N PHE A 24 39.46 15.65 -22.38
CA PHE A 24 39.78 17.07 -22.27
C PHE A 24 40.25 17.35 -20.85
N SER A 25 41.51 17.76 -20.72
CA SER A 25 42.06 18.39 -19.52
C SER A 25 41.74 19.88 -19.55
N ALA A 26 41.15 20.39 -18.47
CA ALA A 26 41.25 21.79 -18.10
C ALA A 26 41.16 21.90 -16.57
N THR A 27 42.22 22.43 -15.98
CA THR A 27 42.37 22.75 -14.54
C THR A 27 41.54 23.98 -14.13
N PRO A 28 41.30 24.19 -12.82
CA PRO A 28 40.11 24.87 -12.31
C PRO A 28 40.37 26.31 -11.86
N GLN A 29 39.34 27.17 -11.88
CA GLN A 29 39.22 28.31 -10.96
C GLN A 29 37.73 28.68 -10.72
N PRO A 30 37.42 29.32 -9.56
CA PRO A 30 36.13 29.20 -8.90
C PRO A 30 35.21 30.39 -9.20
N ALA A 31 33.92 30.11 -9.37
CA ALA A 31 32.88 31.13 -9.32
C ALA A 31 31.71 30.59 -8.50
N GLY A 32 31.38 31.34 -7.44
CA GLY A 32 30.40 30.96 -6.44
C GLY A 32 29.06 30.58 -7.04
N SER A 33 28.53 29.45 -6.59
CA SER A 33 27.13 29.10 -6.77
C SER A 33 26.47 29.20 -5.40
N GLN A 34 25.78 30.31 -5.20
CA GLN A 34 24.69 30.38 -4.24
C GLN A 34 23.69 29.28 -4.63
N CYS A 35 23.66 28.22 -3.83
CA CYS A 35 22.59 27.24 -3.85
C CYS A 35 21.35 27.93 -3.29
N MET A 36 20.63 28.66 -4.15
CA MET A 36 19.26 29.06 -3.87
C MET A 36 18.40 27.81 -4.04
N LEU A 37 18.31 27.01 -2.98
CA LEU A 37 17.17 26.14 -2.77
C LEU A 37 15.94 27.06 -2.74
N GLN A 38 15.28 27.19 -3.89
CA GLN A 38 13.92 27.70 -3.92
C GLN A 38 13.04 26.63 -3.27
N THR A 39 12.94 26.69 -1.95
CA THR A 39 11.78 26.14 -1.25
C THR A 39 10.60 26.93 -1.79
N LYS A 40 9.88 26.37 -2.78
CA LYS A 40 8.51 26.80 -3.02
C LYS A 40 7.78 26.55 -1.71
N SER A 41 7.59 27.62 -0.94
CA SER A 41 6.58 27.70 0.09
C SER A 41 5.30 27.19 -0.54
N MET A 42 4.85 25.99 -0.17
CA MET A 42 3.51 25.54 -0.48
C MET A 42 2.60 26.59 0.16
N GLN A 43 1.94 27.40 -0.67
CA GLN A 43 0.90 28.27 -0.17
C GLN A 43 -0.17 27.34 0.40
N ALA A 44 -0.60 27.63 1.62
CA ALA A 44 -1.74 26.99 2.26
C ALA A 44 -3.01 27.32 1.47
N SER A 45 -3.21 26.62 0.35
CA SER A 45 -4.46 26.59 -0.39
C SER A 45 -5.08 25.24 -0.13
N ASP A 46 -6.16 25.18 0.64
CA ASP A 46 -7.14 24.09 0.72
C ASP A 46 -6.56 22.68 0.49
N ALA A 47 -5.49 22.34 1.20
CA ALA A 47 -4.63 21.23 0.82
C ALA A 47 -5.24 19.91 1.30
N CYS A 48 -6.03 19.29 0.44
CA CYS A 48 -6.65 17.99 0.71
C CYS A 48 -5.63 16.85 0.56
N LEU A 49 -5.67 15.88 1.47
CA LEU A 49 -4.91 14.64 1.41
C LEU A 49 -5.82 13.42 1.29
N SER A 50 -5.42 12.49 0.43
CA SER A 50 -6.04 11.18 0.28
C SER A 50 -5.05 10.06 0.58
N PHE A 51 -5.50 9.07 1.36
CA PHE A 51 -4.66 7.98 1.84
C PHE A 51 -4.84 6.72 1.00
N ILE A 52 -3.80 6.30 0.29
CA ILE A 52 -3.76 5.00 -0.39
C ILE A 52 -3.31 3.95 0.63
N HIS A 53 -4.24 3.11 1.07
CA HIS A 53 -3.99 2.08 2.07
C HIS A 53 -3.26 0.88 1.42
N ILE A 54 -1.96 0.77 1.72
CA ILE A 54 -1.15 -0.41 1.40
C ILE A 54 -1.27 -1.42 2.56
N PRO A 55 -1.73 -2.66 2.33
CA PRO A 55 -1.91 -3.57 3.45
C PRO A 55 -0.61 -3.88 4.19
N LYS A 56 -0.73 -4.00 5.52
CA LYS A 56 0.36 -4.34 6.46
C LYS A 56 1.46 -3.28 6.60
N THR A 57 1.16 -2.03 6.24
CA THR A 57 2.05 -0.87 6.37
C THR A 57 1.56 0.18 7.38
N GLY A 58 0.72 -0.21 8.35
CA GLY A 58 0.22 0.72 9.38
C GLY A 58 -1.05 1.48 9.00
N GLY A 59 -1.79 1.04 7.98
CA GLY A 59 -3.02 1.69 7.54
C GLY A 59 -4.06 1.87 8.65
N THR A 60 -4.27 0.87 9.51
CA THR A 60 -5.17 0.99 10.68
C THR A 60 -4.77 2.14 11.61
N THR A 61 -3.47 2.35 11.84
CA THR A 61 -2.96 3.45 12.68
C THR A 61 -3.26 4.82 12.06
N VAL A 62 -3.05 4.95 10.74
CA VAL A 62 -3.38 6.18 9.98
C VAL A 62 -4.89 6.44 9.97
N GLU A 63 -5.70 5.40 9.77
CA GLU A 63 -7.16 5.48 9.80
C GLU A 63 -7.69 5.84 11.19
N ASP A 64 -7.17 5.20 12.24
CA ASP A 64 -7.54 5.48 13.64
C ASP A 64 -7.30 6.96 13.96
N CYS A 65 -6.12 7.51 13.64
CA CYS A 65 -5.82 8.93 13.81
C CYS A 65 -6.82 9.85 13.08
N LYS A 66 -7.20 9.51 11.85
CA LYS A 66 -8.19 10.29 11.11
C LYS A 66 -9.57 10.21 11.73
N ARG A 67 -10.01 9.02 12.19
CA ARG A 67 -11.29 8.84 12.88
C ARG A 67 -11.32 9.57 14.22
N GLU A 68 -10.24 9.55 14.97
CA GLU A 68 -10.10 10.30 16.23
C GLU A 68 -10.34 11.79 16.02
N ALA A 69 -9.73 12.37 14.99
CA ALA A 69 -9.86 13.79 14.69
C ALA A 69 -11.27 14.24 14.26
N VAL A 70 -12.11 13.31 13.78
CA VAL A 70 -13.53 13.58 13.48
C VAL A 70 -14.47 13.20 14.65
N GLY A 71 -13.93 12.93 15.84
CA GLY A 71 -14.71 12.64 17.06
C GLY A 71 -15.12 11.17 17.22
N GLY A 72 -14.29 10.23 16.74
CA GLY A 72 -14.65 8.82 16.54
C GLY A 72 -14.29 7.81 17.63
N LEU A 73 -13.62 8.16 18.72
CA LEU A 73 -13.23 7.16 19.74
C LEU A 73 -14.00 7.18 21.05
N GLU A 74 -14.62 8.29 21.46
CA GLU A 74 -15.31 8.34 22.76
C GLU A 74 -16.73 7.74 22.74
N GLU A 75 -17.32 7.46 21.57
CA GLU A 75 -18.72 7.03 21.47
C GLU A 75 -18.98 5.73 20.68
N LEU A 76 -17.99 5.11 20.04
CA LEU A 76 -18.23 4.01 19.11
C LEU A 76 -17.41 2.77 19.50
N GLY A 77 -18.09 1.62 19.48
CA GLY A 77 -17.53 0.31 19.83
C GLY A 77 -16.40 -0.16 18.91
N GLU A 78 -16.12 -1.46 18.95
CA GLU A 78 -14.92 -2.07 18.36
C GLU A 78 -14.53 -1.52 16.98
N ILE A 79 -13.24 -1.20 16.86
CA ILE A 79 -12.61 -0.61 15.68
C ILE A 79 -12.74 -1.59 14.51
N GLY A 80 -13.61 -1.28 13.54
CA GLY A 80 -13.84 -2.16 12.39
C GLY A 80 -15.29 -2.20 11.86
N ASP A 81 -16.27 -1.66 12.58
CA ASP A 81 -17.67 -1.71 12.14
C ASP A 81 -18.02 -0.63 11.10
N TRP A 82 -18.70 -1.00 10.01
CA TRP A 82 -19.25 -0.05 9.03
C TRP A 82 -20.24 0.94 9.66
N ASN A 83 -20.96 0.52 10.71
CA ASN A 83 -21.84 1.43 11.46
C ASN A 83 -21.05 2.60 12.07
N THR A 84 -19.78 2.39 12.44
CA THR A 84 -18.86 3.44 12.89
C THR A 84 -18.55 4.42 11.76
N CYS A 85 -18.28 3.92 10.54
CA CYS A 85 -18.06 4.80 9.38
C CYS A 85 -19.30 5.66 9.07
N ALA A 86 -20.50 5.07 9.08
CA ALA A 86 -21.75 5.80 8.83
C ALA A 86 -22.03 6.86 9.91
N SER A 87 -21.78 6.54 11.19
CA SER A 87 -21.92 7.49 12.29
C SER A 87 -20.97 8.68 12.16
N LEU A 88 -19.70 8.42 11.82
CA LEU A 88 -18.70 9.47 11.59
C LEU A 88 -19.11 10.43 10.46
N ARG A 89 -19.70 9.90 9.39
CA ARG A 89 -20.24 10.73 8.30
C ARG A 89 -21.41 11.61 8.72
N GLY A 90 -22.27 11.11 9.61
CA GLY A 90 -23.34 11.92 10.20
C GLY A 90 -22.81 13.10 11.01
N LYS A 91 -21.64 12.94 11.65
CA LYS A 91 -20.98 14.00 12.44
C LYS A 91 -20.21 15.00 11.57
N ASP A 92 -19.50 14.52 10.56
CA ASP A 92 -18.73 15.34 9.63
C ASP A 92 -18.91 14.84 8.18
N PRO A 93 -19.91 15.36 7.45
CA PRO A 93 -20.21 14.92 6.10
C PRO A 93 -19.23 15.47 5.05
N VAL A 94 -18.41 16.46 5.40
CA VAL A 94 -17.51 17.15 4.46
C VAL A 94 -16.13 16.54 4.47
N THR A 95 -15.62 16.17 5.65
CA THR A 95 -14.26 15.64 5.78
C THR A 95 -14.13 14.28 5.13
N ARG A 96 -13.27 14.15 4.11
CA ARG A 96 -12.88 12.85 3.56
C ARG A 96 -12.28 11.97 4.66
N LEU A 97 -12.86 10.79 4.88
CA LEU A 97 -12.26 9.75 5.72
C LEU A 97 -11.27 8.94 4.88
N TRP A 98 -10.46 8.12 5.54
CA TRP A 98 -9.43 7.33 4.90
C TRP A 98 -9.68 5.83 5.03
N GLY A 99 -9.09 5.06 4.12
CA GLY A 99 -9.09 3.60 4.16
C GLY A 99 -10.49 2.99 4.16
N MET A 100 -10.81 2.16 5.16
CA MET A 100 -12.08 1.45 5.21
C MET A 100 -13.31 2.38 5.12
N CYS A 101 -13.23 3.57 5.73
CA CYS A 101 -14.32 4.55 5.72
C CYS A 101 -14.27 5.57 4.56
N ASP A 102 -13.33 5.46 3.60
CA ASP A 102 -13.21 6.40 2.48
C ASP A 102 -14.28 6.14 1.39
N ASP A 103 -15.49 6.64 1.61
CA ASP A 103 -16.62 6.60 0.65
C ASP A 103 -16.35 7.25 -0.71
N GLN A 104 -15.27 8.01 -0.88
CA GLN A 104 -14.93 8.62 -2.17
C GLN A 104 -14.18 7.66 -3.09
N LEU A 105 -13.79 6.46 -2.63
CA LEU A 105 -13.16 5.45 -3.47
C LEU A 105 -14.17 4.83 -4.43
N LEU A 106 -13.91 4.99 -5.73
CA LEU A 106 -14.72 4.47 -6.82
C LEU A 106 -13.88 3.48 -7.63
N CYS A 107 -14.34 2.26 -7.83
CA CYS A 107 -13.68 1.31 -8.73
C CYS A 107 -14.52 1.13 -10.00
N SER A 108 -13.87 0.66 -11.05
CA SER A 108 -14.55 0.23 -12.27
C SER A 108 -15.51 -0.94 -11.95
N ASP A 109 -16.51 -1.17 -12.80
CA ASP A 109 -17.35 -2.40 -12.84
C ASP A 109 -17.20 -2.99 -14.26
N PRO A 110 -16.94 -4.31 -14.50
CA PRO A 110 -16.82 -4.84 -15.85
C PRO A 110 -18.16 -4.84 -16.58
N LEU A 111 -19.28 -4.59 -15.89
CA LEU A 111 -20.60 -4.54 -16.48
C LEU A 111 -21.11 -3.11 -16.41
N GLY A 112 -20.83 -2.31 -17.45
CA GLY A 112 -21.18 -0.90 -17.56
C GLY A 112 -22.68 -0.55 -17.48
N SER A 113 -23.29 -0.75 -16.31
CA SER A 113 -24.60 -0.22 -15.96
C SER A 113 -24.77 -0.20 -14.44
N LEU A 114 -25.07 1.00 -13.92
CA LEU A 114 -25.69 1.35 -12.63
C LEU A 114 -24.75 1.78 -11.47
N GLU A 115 -25.00 3.03 -11.06
CA GLU A 115 -24.41 3.87 -10.01
C GLU A 115 -24.38 3.24 -8.61
N CYS A 116 -23.30 3.48 -7.82
CA CYS A 116 -22.69 2.89 -6.57
C CYS A 116 -23.26 3.19 -5.14
N SER A 117 -23.33 2.17 -4.24
CA SER A 117 -23.55 2.06 -2.74
C SER A 117 -24.53 0.96 -2.14
N SER A 118 -24.08 -0.30 -1.96
CA SER A 118 -24.54 -1.35 -0.97
C SER A 118 -26.04 -1.82 -0.86
N LEU A 119 -26.51 -2.99 -0.34
CA LEU A 119 -26.03 -4.17 0.43
C LEU A 119 -27.21 -5.19 0.60
N SER A 120 -26.98 -6.51 0.76
CA SER A 120 -27.41 -7.31 1.95
C SER A 120 -27.27 -8.83 1.78
N THR A 121 -26.92 -9.45 2.90
CA THR A 121 -27.01 -10.88 3.21
C THR A 121 -28.40 -11.19 3.79
N GLU A 122 -29.08 -12.21 3.24
CA GLU A 122 -30.38 -12.82 3.61
C GLU A 122 -31.67 -12.31 2.92
N PRO A 123 -32.63 -13.21 2.59
CA PRO A 123 -33.69 -12.96 1.61
C PRO A 123 -34.95 -12.40 2.28
N VAL A 124 -35.19 -11.09 2.19
CA VAL A 124 -36.49 -10.51 2.56
C VAL A 124 -37.05 -9.63 1.45
N ARG A 125 -38.21 -10.06 0.97
CA ARG A 125 -39.06 -9.48 -0.05
C ARG A 125 -39.71 -8.18 0.47
N LEU A 126 -39.27 -7.00 0.02
CA LEU A 126 -40.08 -5.76 0.01
C LEU A 126 -39.70 -4.82 -1.16
N LYS A 127 -40.72 -4.29 -1.84
CA LYS A 127 -40.71 -3.12 -2.76
C LYS A 127 -41.25 -1.89 -1.98
N PRO A 128 -41.30 -0.67 -2.57
CA PRO A 128 -40.25 0.12 -3.21
C PRO A 128 -40.25 1.58 -2.67
N SER A 129 -39.08 2.18 -2.39
CA SER A 129 -38.76 3.60 -2.65
C SER A 129 -37.50 4.02 -1.88
N GLN A 130 -36.69 4.80 -2.60
CA GLN A 130 -35.53 5.59 -2.15
C GLN A 130 -34.19 4.84 -1.93
N GLU A 131 -33.31 5.09 -2.92
CA GLU A 131 -31.86 5.29 -2.78
C GLU A 131 -31.07 4.16 -2.09
N GLN A 132 -30.73 3.14 -2.88
CA GLN A 132 -29.74 2.10 -2.56
C GLN A 132 -28.99 1.74 -3.84
N SER A 133 -27.76 1.30 -3.70
CA SER A 133 -26.76 1.48 -4.74
C SER A 133 -25.72 0.30 -4.70
N PRO A 134 -24.67 0.12 -5.56
CA PRO A 134 -23.76 -1.06 -5.54
C PRO A 134 -22.26 -0.92 -5.14
N LEU A 135 -21.69 -2.11 -4.87
CA LEU A 135 -20.30 -2.49 -4.59
C LEU A 135 -19.34 -2.30 -5.79
N CYS A 136 -18.03 -2.15 -5.53
CA CYS A 136 -16.98 -2.41 -6.52
C CYS A 136 -16.96 -3.90 -6.89
N SER A 137 -17.02 -4.22 -8.17
CA SER A 137 -16.70 -5.55 -8.69
C SER A 137 -15.95 -5.33 -9.98
N VAL A 138 -14.63 -5.50 -10.08
CA VAL A 138 -14.01 -6.03 -11.30
C VAL A 138 -12.99 -7.08 -10.92
N VAL A 139 -13.18 -8.26 -11.51
CA VAL A 139 -12.28 -9.43 -11.61
C VAL A 139 -11.91 -10.19 -10.34
N SER A 140 -12.12 -9.67 -9.14
CA SER A 140 -11.86 -10.47 -7.94
C SER A 140 -12.63 -9.95 -6.73
N THR A 141 -13.45 -10.82 -6.15
CA THR A 141 -14.05 -10.64 -4.82
C THR A 141 -13.01 -10.71 -3.70
N SER A 142 -11.70 -10.72 -4.00
CA SER A 142 -10.65 -11.05 -3.04
C SER A 142 -10.04 -9.84 -2.36
N CYS A 143 -10.29 -8.61 -2.82
CA CYS A 143 -9.82 -7.40 -2.15
C CYS A 143 -10.95 -6.41 -1.84
N SER A 144 -10.96 -5.94 -0.60
CA SER A 144 -11.63 -4.75 -0.13
C SER A 144 -11.19 -3.54 -0.96
N ARG A 145 -12.11 -2.64 -1.28
CA ARG A 145 -11.85 -1.51 -2.19
C ARG A 145 -10.66 -0.63 -1.78
N TRP A 146 -10.45 -0.46 -0.47
CA TRP A 146 -9.36 0.36 0.06
C TRP A 146 -8.01 -0.36 0.02
N HIS A 147 -7.99 -1.69 -0.16
CA HIS A 147 -6.77 -2.48 -0.36
C HIS A 147 -6.44 -2.74 -1.83
N LEU A 148 -7.35 -2.43 -2.76
CA LEU A 148 -7.10 -2.63 -4.19
C LEU A 148 -6.01 -1.63 -4.66
N PRO A 149 -4.94 -2.08 -5.34
CA PRO A 149 -3.91 -1.17 -5.80
C PRO A 149 -4.44 -0.27 -6.93
N PRO A 150 -4.31 1.06 -6.83
CA PRO A 150 -4.79 1.98 -7.87
C PRO A 150 -4.10 1.79 -9.23
N ALA A 151 -2.93 1.16 -9.31
CA ALA A 151 -2.31 0.82 -10.60
C ALA A 151 -3.10 -0.20 -11.42
N LEU A 152 -4.08 -0.89 -10.81
CA LEU A 152 -4.90 -1.93 -11.47
C LEU A 152 -6.25 -1.41 -11.94
N ASP A 153 -6.67 -0.21 -11.53
CA ASP A 153 -7.98 0.35 -11.85
C ASP A 153 -7.89 1.88 -12.00
N GLU A 154 -8.11 2.37 -13.22
CA GLU A 154 -8.02 3.80 -13.55
C GLU A 154 -9.09 4.65 -12.85
N GLN A 155 -10.28 4.10 -12.59
CA GLN A 155 -11.33 4.80 -11.84
C GLN A 155 -10.95 4.92 -10.37
N LEU A 156 -10.38 3.86 -9.80
CA LEU A 156 -9.86 3.90 -8.43
C LEU A 156 -8.72 4.90 -8.30
N LYS A 157 -7.75 4.85 -9.23
CA LYS A 157 -6.68 5.83 -9.32
C LYS A 157 -7.22 7.26 -9.36
N ALA A 158 -8.19 7.55 -10.22
CA ALA A 158 -8.79 8.87 -10.34
C ALA A 158 -9.51 9.31 -9.05
N SER A 159 -10.16 8.39 -8.34
CA SER A 159 -10.89 8.68 -7.10
C SER A 159 -9.98 9.13 -5.94
N TYR A 160 -8.72 8.69 -5.92
CA TYR A 160 -7.74 9.19 -4.97
C TYR A 160 -7.37 10.67 -5.19
N HIS A 161 -7.38 11.13 -6.45
CA HIS A 161 -7.08 12.52 -6.83
C HIS A 161 -8.33 13.41 -6.98
N ALA A 162 -9.52 12.86 -6.70
CA ALA A 162 -10.76 13.63 -6.74
C ALA A 162 -10.69 14.84 -5.79
N GLY A 163 -11.26 15.98 -6.21
CA GLY A 163 -11.22 17.21 -5.43
C GLY A 163 -9.84 17.89 -5.36
N ALA A 164 -8.92 17.54 -6.27
CA ALA A 164 -7.53 18.03 -6.29
C ALA A 164 -6.75 17.66 -5.01
N CYS A 165 -7.14 16.57 -4.33
CA CYS A 165 -6.39 16.04 -3.20
C CYS A 165 -5.06 15.46 -3.67
N HIS A 166 -4.00 15.75 -2.92
CA HIS A 166 -2.73 15.07 -3.06
C HIS A 166 -2.81 13.70 -2.39
N THR A 167 -2.04 12.74 -2.88
CA THR A 167 -2.04 11.38 -2.33
C THR A 167 -0.86 11.12 -1.42
N PHE A 168 -1.08 10.34 -0.38
CA PHE A 168 -0.01 9.78 0.43
C PHE A 168 -0.27 8.31 0.75
N CYS A 169 0.81 7.61 1.06
CA CYS A 169 0.79 6.19 1.38
C CYS A 169 1.95 5.88 2.32
N VAL A 170 1.85 4.74 3.01
CA VAL A 170 2.92 4.23 3.87
C VAL A 170 3.45 2.95 3.26
N VAL A 171 4.76 2.87 3.06
CA VAL A 171 5.46 1.64 2.65
C VAL A 171 6.21 1.05 3.84
N ARG A 172 6.56 -0.22 3.73
CA ARG A 172 7.30 -0.97 4.75
C ARG A 172 8.35 -1.86 4.11
N GLU A 173 9.43 -2.15 4.84
CA GLU A 173 10.41 -3.14 4.42
C GLU A 173 9.70 -4.48 4.06
N PRO A 174 9.91 -5.03 2.85
CA PRO A 174 9.08 -6.14 2.35
C PRO A 174 9.06 -7.41 3.21
N LEU A 175 10.20 -7.82 3.81
CA LEU A 175 10.21 -8.99 4.69
C LEU A 175 9.44 -8.72 5.98
N SER A 176 9.63 -7.54 6.58
CA SER A 176 8.91 -7.10 7.78
C SER A 176 7.41 -6.99 7.53
N ARG A 177 7.00 -6.57 6.32
CA ARG A 177 5.61 -6.55 5.86
C ARG A 177 5.02 -7.96 5.77
N LEU A 178 5.76 -8.90 5.17
CA LEU A 178 5.32 -10.30 5.08
C LEU A 178 5.24 -10.99 6.45
N LYS A 179 6.20 -10.72 7.34
CA LYS A 179 6.16 -11.18 8.75
C LYS A 179 4.96 -10.61 9.50
N SER A 180 4.54 -9.38 9.20
CA SER A 180 3.34 -8.81 9.81
C SER A 180 2.06 -9.49 9.34
N GLU A 181 2.00 -9.96 8.09
CA GLU A 181 0.89 -10.78 7.59
C GLU A 181 0.86 -12.14 8.28
N TRP A 182 2.02 -12.78 8.45
CA TRP A 182 2.14 -14.03 9.19
C TRP A 182 1.56 -13.92 10.60
N LEU A 183 1.98 -12.92 11.37
CA LEU A 183 1.51 -12.72 12.75
C LEU A 183 0.01 -12.41 12.78
N TYR A 184 -0.48 -11.57 11.86
CA TYR A 184 -1.91 -11.27 11.77
C TYR A 184 -2.76 -12.50 11.50
N ARG A 185 -2.31 -13.40 10.61
CA ARG A 185 -3.00 -14.67 10.34
C ARG A 185 -3.06 -15.58 11.56
N GLN A 186 -2.07 -15.53 12.44
CA GLN A 186 -2.12 -16.22 13.73
C GLN A 186 -3.15 -15.56 14.66
N ASP A 187 -3.15 -14.22 14.72
CA ASP A 187 -4.07 -13.46 15.57
C ASP A 187 -5.54 -13.68 15.19
N ILE A 188 -5.85 -13.89 13.91
CA ILE A 188 -7.21 -14.23 13.43
C ILE A 188 -7.49 -15.75 13.41
N GLY A 189 -6.58 -16.58 13.91
CA GLY A 189 -6.77 -18.03 14.05
C GLY A 189 -6.66 -18.85 12.76
N GLU A 190 -6.18 -18.26 11.66
CA GLU A 190 -5.96 -18.97 10.39
C GLU A 190 -4.66 -19.78 10.38
N LEU A 191 -3.70 -19.40 11.22
CA LEU A 191 -2.45 -20.12 11.42
C LEU A 191 -2.25 -20.46 12.89
N ALA A 192 -1.49 -21.52 13.16
CA ALA A 192 -1.11 -21.87 14.52
C ALA A 192 -0.28 -20.75 15.15
N ASP A 193 -0.53 -20.48 16.44
CA ASP A 193 0.27 -19.57 17.25
C ASP A 193 1.68 -20.13 17.42
N ALA A 194 2.61 -19.67 16.59
CA ALA A 194 3.97 -20.16 16.54
C ALA A 194 4.94 -19.01 16.26
N CYS A 195 5.97 -18.88 17.11
CA CYS A 195 7.06 -17.95 16.90
C CYS A 195 8.39 -18.72 16.74
N SER A 196 8.60 -19.32 15.57
CA SER A 196 9.87 -19.97 15.22
C SER A 196 10.29 -19.68 13.78
N SER A 197 11.59 -19.79 13.50
CA SER A 197 12.15 -19.62 12.16
C SER A 197 11.59 -20.62 11.15
N GLU A 198 11.36 -21.87 11.57
CA GLU A 198 10.80 -22.92 10.72
C GLU A 198 9.35 -22.62 10.34
N ALA A 199 8.54 -22.17 11.29
CA ALA A 199 7.16 -21.78 11.03
C ALA A 199 7.07 -20.56 10.11
N LEU A 200 7.97 -19.58 10.29
CA LEU A 200 8.07 -18.42 9.41
C LEU A 200 8.53 -18.82 7.99
N ASP A 201 9.50 -19.73 7.87
CA ASP A 201 9.98 -20.21 6.58
C ASP A 201 8.87 -20.92 5.78
N VAL A 202 8.10 -21.81 6.44
CA VAL A 202 6.94 -22.48 5.83
C VAL A 202 5.88 -21.47 5.39
N PHE A 203 5.63 -20.44 6.21
CA PHE A 203 4.71 -19.38 5.85
C PHE A 203 5.20 -18.59 4.63
N ILE A 204 6.47 -18.19 4.59
CA ILE A 204 7.04 -17.44 3.46
C ILE A 204 6.90 -18.23 2.16
N GLU A 205 7.26 -19.51 2.16
CA GLU A 205 7.13 -20.36 0.98
C GLU A 205 5.68 -20.43 0.49
N THR A 206 4.74 -20.62 1.42
CA THR A 206 3.29 -20.69 1.14
C THR A 206 2.75 -19.35 0.59
N ALA A 207 3.09 -18.24 1.24
CA ALA A 207 2.63 -16.92 0.85
C ALA A 207 3.19 -16.53 -0.53
N LEU A 208 4.47 -16.75 -0.78
CA LEU A 208 5.09 -16.47 -2.07
C LEU A 208 4.52 -17.35 -3.19
N ALA A 209 4.22 -18.62 -2.92
CA ALA A 209 3.52 -19.48 -3.88
C ALA A 209 2.10 -18.97 -4.18
N LYS A 210 1.36 -18.55 -3.14
CA LYS A 210 0.02 -17.97 -3.30
C LYS A 210 0.07 -16.69 -4.12
N ALA A 211 0.98 -15.76 -3.81
CA ALA A 211 1.14 -14.50 -4.53
C ALA A 211 1.45 -14.68 -6.03
N ARG A 212 2.21 -15.73 -6.39
CA ARG A 212 2.50 -16.07 -7.80
C ARG A 212 1.28 -16.59 -8.55
N SER A 213 0.40 -17.31 -7.86
CA SER A 213 -0.83 -17.85 -8.45
C SER A 213 -1.96 -16.84 -8.50
N ASP A 214 -1.99 -15.92 -7.54
CA ASP A 214 -3.08 -15.01 -7.27
C ASP A 214 -2.54 -13.80 -6.50
N MET A 215 -2.25 -12.72 -7.21
CA MET A 215 -1.70 -11.50 -6.61
C MET A 215 -2.73 -10.74 -5.75
N LEU A 216 -4.02 -11.02 -5.93
CA LEU A 216 -5.13 -10.40 -5.19
C LEU A 216 -5.52 -11.23 -3.95
N ALA A 217 -4.76 -12.29 -3.68
CA ALA A 217 -4.92 -13.13 -2.52
C ALA A 217 -4.95 -12.33 -1.22
N TRP A 218 -5.74 -12.83 -0.27
CA TRP A 218 -5.72 -12.36 1.12
C TRP A 218 -5.97 -10.87 1.22
N ASP A 219 -7.01 -10.38 0.57
CA ASP A 219 -7.32 -8.95 0.60
C ASP A 219 -6.19 -8.08 0.04
N CYS A 220 -5.54 -8.58 -1.03
CA CYS A 220 -4.37 -7.96 -1.66
C CYS A 220 -3.13 -7.84 -0.75
N HIS A 221 -3.10 -8.51 0.42
CA HIS A 221 -2.00 -8.37 1.38
C HIS A 221 -0.63 -8.80 0.85
N LEU A 222 -0.61 -9.64 -0.20
CA LEU A 222 0.63 -10.14 -0.81
C LEU A 222 1.13 -9.32 -2.01
N MET A 223 0.34 -8.36 -2.49
CA MET A 223 0.66 -7.53 -3.65
C MET A 223 1.96 -6.72 -3.41
N PRO A 224 2.89 -6.62 -4.38
CA PRO A 224 4.03 -5.70 -4.25
C PRO A 224 3.59 -4.24 -4.10
N GLN A 225 4.26 -3.49 -3.22
CA GLN A 225 3.89 -2.12 -2.86
C GLN A 225 4.05 -1.15 -4.03
N VAL A 226 4.93 -1.45 -5.00
CA VAL A 226 5.06 -0.65 -6.23
C VAL A 226 3.75 -0.51 -7.01
N TYR A 227 2.80 -1.46 -6.90
CA TYR A 227 1.47 -1.35 -7.52
C TYR A 227 0.55 -0.32 -6.86
N TYR A 228 0.89 0.13 -5.66
CA TYR A 228 0.16 1.21 -4.98
C TYR A 228 0.82 2.58 -5.24
N VAL A 229 2.11 2.59 -5.53
CA VAL A 229 2.90 3.82 -5.65
C VAL A 229 3.06 4.27 -7.10
N PHE A 230 3.19 3.36 -8.06
CA PHE A 230 3.52 3.67 -9.44
C PHE A 230 2.52 3.07 -10.43
N ALA A 231 2.26 3.78 -11.53
CA ALA A 231 1.40 3.27 -12.59
C ALA A 231 1.92 1.94 -13.15
N ALA A 232 1.00 1.00 -13.37
CA ALA A 232 1.29 -0.37 -13.77
C ALA A 232 2.30 -1.14 -12.87
N GLY A 233 2.57 -0.66 -11.64
CA GLY A 233 3.56 -1.25 -10.74
C GLY A 233 5.02 -1.04 -11.19
N ASP A 234 5.29 -0.13 -12.14
CA ASP A 234 6.63 0.12 -12.66
C ASP A 234 7.19 1.43 -12.11
N ARG A 235 8.22 1.36 -11.26
CA ARG A 235 8.86 2.52 -10.63
C ARG A 235 9.45 3.56 -11.59
N ARG A 236 9.54 3.25 -12.88
CA ARG A 236 9.99 4.18 -13.94
C ARG A 236 8.84 5.00 -14.50
N ARG A 237 7.60 4.68 -14.13
CA ARG A 237 6.38 5.38 -14.57
C ARG A 237 5.96 6.44 -13.55
N GLU A 238 4.88 7.13 -13.87
CA GLU A 238 4.27 8.14 -13.00
C GLU A 238 3.98 7.57 -11.60
N ARG A 239 4.19 8.42 -10.59
CA ARG A 239 3.80 8.12 -9.22
C ARG A 239 2.32 8.42 -9.04
N ILE A 240 1.57 7.43 -8.58
CA ILE A 240 0.19 7.56 -8.12
C ILE A 240 0.18 8.09 -6.69
N CYS A 241 1.09 7.59 -5.84
CA CYS A 241 1.29 8.08 -4.48
C CYS A 241 2.36 9.18 -4.45
N GLU A 242 1.94 10.42 -4.21
CA GLU A 242 2.80 11.61 -4.25
C GLU A 242 3.71 11.72 -3.01
N HIS A 243 3.20 11.39 -1.84
CA HIS A 243 3.96 11.37 -0.58
C HIS A 243 4.09 9.94 -0.07
N VAL A 244 5.28 9.36 -0.21
CA VAL A 244 5.57 7.99 0.25
C VAL A 244 6.28 8.09 1.60
N LEU A 245 5.57 7.71 2.66
CA LEU A 245 6.09 7.65 4.03
C LEU A 245 6.60 6.24 4.33
N LYS A 246 7.47 6.08 5.33
CA LYS A 246 7.97 4.76 5.75
C LYS A 246 7.39 4.35 7.08
N LEU A 247 6.95 3.11 7.22
CA LEU A 247 6.41 2.61 8.49
C LEU A 247 7.45 2.73 9.61
N GLU A 248 8.74 2.55 9.28
CA GLU A 248 9.85 2.60 10.22
C GLU A 248 10.04 3.98 10.86
N THR A 249 9.58 5.04 10.20
CA THR A 249 9.67 6.45 10.63
C THR A 249 8.30 7.14 10.62
N LEU A 250 7.22 6.35 10.67
CA LEU A 250 5.87 6.81 10.34
C LEU A 250 5.39 8.00 11.16
N GLU A 251 5.68 7.99 12.47
CA GLU A 251 5.26 9.05 13.38
C GLU A 251 5.83 10.41 12.96
N GLU A 252 7.14 10.49 12.74
CA GLU A 252 7.81 11.71 12.29
C GLU A 252 7.39 12.11 10.86
N ASP A 253 7.37 11.13 9.95
CA ASP A 253 7.02 11.34 8.55
C ASP A 253 5.57 11.84 8.38
N PHE A 254 4.63 11.25 9.11
CA PHE A 254 3.22 11.61 9.07
C PHE A 254 2.97 12.98 9.70
N ASP A 255 3.49 13.22 10.91
CA ASP A 255 3.32 14.51 11.59
C ASP A 255 3.90 15.65 10.77
N GLY A 256 5.07 15.42 10.15
CA GLY A 256 5.68 16.36 9.21
C GLY A 256 4.81 16.63 7.98
N LEU A 257 4.23 15.59 7.38
CA LEU A 257 3.32 15.74 6.23
C LEU A 257 2.05 16.51 6.62
N MET A 258 1.40 16.15 7.72
CA MET A 258 0.19 16.82 8.20
C MET A 258 0.45 18.30 8.48
N GLN A 259 1.58 18.61 9.15
CA GLN A 259 2.02 19.98 9.38
C GLN A 259 2.23 20.75 8.08
N GLY A 260 2.87 20.13 7.07
CA GLY A 260 3.10 20.73 5.75
C GLY A 260 1.81 21.08 5.00
N TYR A 261 0.72 20.35 5.27
CA TYR A 261 -0.61 20.59 4.71
C TYR A 261 -1.51 21.44 5.64
N GLY A 262 -1.01 21.88 6.80
CA GLY A 262 -1.80 22.66 7.76
C GLY A 262 -2.90 21.85 8.47
N LEU A 263 -2.78 20.53 8.47
CA LEU A 263 -3.73 19.63 9.13
C LEU A 263 -3.34 19.40 10.58
N SER A 264 -4.27 19.62 11.51
CA SER A 264 -4.08 19.36 12.94
C SER A 264 -4.26 17.87 13.29
N LEU A 265 -3.54 17.00 12.58
CA LEU A 265 -3.50 15.55 12.79
C LEU A 265 -2.10 15.17 13.29
N ARG A 266 -2.05 14.27 14.28
CA ARG A 266 -0.80 13.68 14.75
C ARG A 266 -0.99 12.20 15.06
N LEU A 267 -0.01 11.40 14.69
CA LEU A 267 0.09 10.03 15.18
C LEU A 267 0.59 10.11 16.61
N GLY A 268 -0.33 10.13 17.58
CA GLY A 268 0.04 10.05 18.99
C GLY A 268 0.78 8.74 19.32
N GLU A 269 1.23 8.60 20.58
CA GLU A 269 1.95 7.40 21.06
C GLU A 269 1.11 6.10 21.06
N THR A 270 -0.11 6.11 20.52
CA THR A 270 -1.02 4.97 20.43
C THR A 270 -0.55 3.95 19.39
N ARG A 271 0.61 3.35 19.65
CA ARG A 271 1.03 2.13 18.98
C ARG A 271 0.20 0.99 19.55
N ARG A 272 -0.56 0.29 18.70
CA ARG A 272 -1.04 -1.03 19.07
C ARG A 272 0.21 -1.89 19.24
N ASP A 273 0.41 -2.41 20.45
CA ASP A 273 1.47 -3.38 20.71
C ASP A 273 1.18 -4.62 19.87
N GLY A 274 1.90 -4.74 18.76
CA GLY A 274 1.88 -5.94 17.94
C GLY A 274 2.46 -7.10 18.75
N ARG A 275 1.99 -8.32 18.46
CA ARG A 275 2.59 -9.55 18.96
C ARG A 275 4.12 -9.51 18.78
N ASN A 276 4.85 -9.58 19.89
CA ASN A 276 6.32 -9.60 19.85
C ASN A 276 6.82 -10.98 19.45
N CYS A 277 7.42 -11.10 18.26
CA CYS A 277 8.04 -12.33 17.79
C CYS A 277 9.41 -12.06 17.14
N SER A 278 10.45 -12.65 17.71
CA SER A 278 11.85 -12.50 17.27
C SER A 278 12.29 -13.50 16.18
N ALA A 279 11.37 -14.34 15.68
CA ALA A 279 11.69 -15.32 14.64
C ALA A 279 12.19 -14.61 13.37
N GLU A 280 13.34 -15.05 12.88
CA GLU A 280 13.93 -14.60 11.62
C GLU A 280 13.94 -15.74 10.61
N PRO A 281 13.69 -15.47 9.32
CA PRO A 281 13.70 -16.51 8.31
C PRO A 281 15.12 -17.00 8.02
N SER A 282 15.24 -18.20 7.45
CA SER A 282 16.51 -18.66 6.93
C SER A 282 17.04 -17.74 5.81
N LYS A 283 18.35 -17.77 5.59
CA LYS A 283 19.01 -17.07 4.47
C LYS A 283 18.35 -17.37 3.12
N LYS A 284 17.94 -18.63 2.91
CA LYS A 284 17.24 -19.06 1.69
C LYS A 284 15.89 -18.34 1.54
N MET A 285 15.08 -18.31 2.59
CA MET A 285 13.76 -17.66 2.54
C MET A 285 13.87 -16.14 2.42
N ARG A 286 14.86 -15.53 3.09
CA ARG A 286 15.20 -14.11 2.91
C ARG A 286 15.50 -13.77 1.46
N GLN A 287 16.34 -14.57 0.78
CA GLN A 287 16.65 -14.38 -0.63
C GLN A 287 15.38 -14.49 -1.50
N LEU A 288 14.52 -15.47 -1.25
CA LEU A 288 13.27 -15.63 -2.02
C LEU A 288 12.34 -14.43 -1.87
N VAL A 289 12.28 -13.81 -0.70
CA VAL A 289 11.51 -12.58 -0.45
C VAL A 289 12.15 -11.40 -1.19
N GLN A 290 13.47 -11.24 -1.12
CA GLN A 290 14.20 -10.19 -1.83
C GLN A 290 14.04 -10.30 -3.35
N ASP A 291 14.08 -11.52 -3.90
CA ASP A 291 13.88 -11.74 -5.33
C ASP A 291 12.45 -11.38 -5.76
N PHE A 292 11.45 -11.84 -5.00
CA PHE A 292 10.04 -11.62 -5.33
C PHE A 292 9.61 -10.15 -5.22
N TYR A 293 10.04 -9.46 -4.16
CA TYR A 293 9.72 -8.05 -3.92
C TYR A 293 10.86 -7.11 -4.34
N SER A 294 11.75 -7.54 -5.25
CA SER A 294 12.95 -6.79 -5.62
C SER A 294 12.68 -5.34 -6.04
N GLU A 295 11.60 -5.09 -6.78
CA GLU A 295 11.20 -3.73 -7.16
C GLU A 295 10.77 -2.87 -5.96
N ASP A 296 10.16 -3.44 -4.91
CA ASP A 296 9.86 -2.71 -3.67
C ASP A 296 11.15 -2.30 -2.96
N TYR A 297 12.11 -3.23 -2.82
CA TYR A 297 13.41 -2.93 -2.20
C TYR A 297 14.12 -1.79 -2.92
N ILE A 298 14.17 -1.86 -4.25
CA ILE A 298 14.83 -0.85 -5.09
C ILE A 298 14.08 0.48 -5.03
N ALA A 299 12.75 0.47 -5.21
CA ALA A 299 11.95 1.68 -5.31
C ALA A 299 11.95 2.50 -4.01
N PHE A 300 11.97 1.84 -2.86
CA PHE A 300 11.85 2.49 -1.55
C PHE A 300 13.18 2.58 -0.78
N GLY A 301 14.28 2.14 -1.42
CA GLY A 301 15.63 2.23 -0.85
C GLY A 301 15.81 1.37 0.39
N TYR A 302 15.18 0.19 0.43
CA TYR A 302 15.42 -0.79 1.48
C TYR A 302 16.68 -1.60 1.15
N PRO A 303 17.52 -1.92 2.15
CA PRO A 303 18.76 -2.65 1.91
C PRO A 303 18.46 -4.12 1.55
N PHE A 304 19.16 -4.62 0.53
CA PHE A 304 19.34 -6.05 0.38
C PHE A 304 20.33 -6.50 1.46
N THR A 305 19.87 -7.30 2.41
CA THR A 305 20.72 -7.86 3.46
C THR A 305 21.60 -8.95 2.85
N ASP A 306 22.89 -8.91 3.16
CA ASP A 306 23.92 -9.73 2.53
C ASP A 306 23.64 -11.23 2.67
N ILE A 307 23.96 -11.92 1.57
CA ILE A 307 23.90 -13.37 1.33
C ILE A 307 24.91 -14.04 2.25
#